data_AF-A0AAD7BP02-F1
#
_entry.id   AF-A0AAD7BP02-F1
#
_cell.length_a   1.000
_cell.length_b   1.000
_cell.length_c   1.000
_cell.angle_alpha   90.00
_cell.angle_beta   90.00
_cell.angle_gamma   90.00
#
_symmetry.space_group_name_H-M   'P 1'
#
loop_
_entity.id
_entity.type
_entity.pdbx_description
1 polymer ?
#
loop_
_entity_poly.entity_id
_entity_poly.type
_entity_poly.pdbx_seq_one_letter_code
_entity_poly.pdbx_strand_id
1 'polypeptide(L)'
;MIRSAVALRALTIRSDHAVGAYPSLSFKGTHLPLLSSLTLESFVLEPMKPDSDVVLFILAHKATLAHIELRECSISGGTASVFPRPWHAVFALFEAGLGCLRTFVLNEPTKTRKYQQFSYTVLDPGWGYMPFYGEVTGAEGDRAALDSLLAVVEAR
;
A
#
# COMPACT_ATOMS: atom_id res chain seq x y z
N MET A 1 18.57 -6.77 4.12
CA MET A 1 18.33 -6.53 5.57
C MET A 1 18.67 -5.07 5.86
N ILE A 2 17.66 -4.20 6.04
CA ILE A 2 17.88 -2.79 6.40
C ILE A 2 18.29 -2.77 7.87
N ARG A 3 19.52 -2.33 8.19
CA ARG A 3 19.99 -2.23 9.58
C ARG A 3 19.26 -1.09 10.30
N SER A 4 19.12 -1.20 11.62
CA SER A 4 18.61 -0.16 12.53
C SER A 4 19.25 1.20 12.21
N ALA A 5 18.53 2.03 11.48
CA ALA A 5 18.92 3.38 11.14
C ALA A 5 18.14 4.31 12.07
N VAL A 6 18.67 4.49 13.29
CA VAL A 6 18.02 5.24 14.37
C VAL A 6 17.67 6.68 13.98
N ALA A 7 18.36 7.22 12.96
CA ALA A 7 18.15 8.56 12.43
C ALA A 7 17.39 8.63 11.08
N LEU A 8 16.91 7.50 10.54
CA LEU A 8 16.25 7.49 9.23
C LEU A 8 14.87 8.17 9.32
N ARG A 9 14.71 9.25 8.55
CA ARG A 9 13.48 10.04 8.49
C ARG A 9 12.67 9.83 7.21
N ALA A 10 13.34 9.46 6.13
CA ALA A 10 12.72 9.22 4.84
C ALA A 10 13.19 7.86 4.31
N LEU A 11 12.26 7.05 3.83
CA LEU A 11 12.52 5.77 3.20
C LEU A 11 11.79 5.71 1.86
N THR A 12 12.53 5.42 0.80
CA THR A 12 11.96 5.16 -0.51
C THR A 12 12.36 3.76 -0.93
N ILE A 13 11.38 2.91 -1.20
CA ILE A 13 11.60 1.57 -1.73
C ILE A 13 10.91 1.49 -3.08
N ARG A 14 11.68 1.13 -4.11
CA ARG A 14 11.22 1.03 -5.49
C ARG A 14 11.64 -0.30 -6.06
N SER A 15 10.83 -0.82 -6.95
CA SER A 15 11.10 -2.02 -7.70
C SER A 15 10.77 -1.78 -9.16
N ASP A 16 11.53 -2.38 -10.06
CA ASP A 16 11.26 -2.41 -11.50
C ASP A 16 10.14 -3.42 -11.85
N HIS A 17 9.81 -4.29 -10.90
CA HIS A 17 8.72 -5.25 -11.00
C HIS A 17 7.79 -5.17 -9.78
N ALA A 18 6.56 -5.65 -9.92
CA ALA A 18 5.63 -5.76 -8.80
C ALA A 18 6.20 -6.68 -7.69
N VAL A 19 6.22 -6.20 -6.44
CA VAL A 19 6.73 -6.95 -5.26
C VAL A 19 5.70 -7.03 -4.15
N GLY A 20 5.65 -8.14 -3.41
CA GLY A 20 4.63 -8.38 -2.40
C GLY A 20 4.86 -9.69 -1.66
N ALA A 21 3.97 -10.66 -1.83
CA ALA A 21 4.20 -12.06 -1.48
C ALA A 21 5.17 -12.78 -2.43
N TYR A 22 5.26 -12.36 -3.71
CA TYR A 22 6.18 -12.96 -4.68
C TYR A 22 6.81 -11.92 -5.64
N PRO A 23 8.10 -11.56 -5.50
CA PRO A 23 9.00 -11.99 -4.44
C PRO A 23 8.56 -11.45 -3.08
N SER A 24 8.74 -12.26 -2.03
CA SER A 24 8.34 -11.89 -0.66
C SER A 24 9.25 -10.80 -0.10
N LEU A 25 8.68 -9.70 0.36
CA LEU A 25 9.41 -8.72 1.16
C LEU A 25 9.18 -8.96 2.66
N SER A 26 10.23 -8.80 3.46
CA SER A 26 10.13 -8.91 4.92
C SER A 26 10.66 -7.65 5.59
N PHE A 27 9.82 -7.10 6.46
CA PHE A 27 10.13 -5.99 7.35
C PHE A 27 10.57 -6.47 8.74
N LYS A 28 10.77 -7.78 8.93
CA LYS A 28 11.19 -8.36 10.21
C LYS A 28 12.43 -7.65 10.75
N GLY A 29 12.34 -7.17 11.99
CA GLY A 29 13.43 -6.45 12.66
C GLY A 29 13.68 -5.03 12.15
N THR A 30 12.83 -4.50 11.26
CA THR A 30 12.92 -3.12 10.77
C THR A 30 12.07 -2.23 11.67
N HIS A 31 12.72 -1.50 12.57
CA HIS A 31 12.07 -0.47 13.39
C HIS A 31 12.75 0.86 13.12
N LEU A 32 12.00 1.82 12.60
CA LEU A 32 12.51 3.12 12.15
C LEU A 32 11.80 4.23 12.96
N PRO A 33 12.24 4.47 14.21
CA PRO A 33 11.49 5.27 15.19
C PRO A 33 11.32 6.75 14.80
N LEU A 34 12.10 7.24 13.83
CA LEU A 34 12.03 8.62 13.35
C LEU A 34 11.50 8.72 11.92
N LEU A 35 10.97 7.63 11.36
CA LEU A 35 10.47 7.60 9.99
C LEU A 35 9.24 8.49 9.87
N SER A 36 9.39 9.60 9.14
CA SER A 36 8.35 10.59 8.89
C SER A 36 7.86 10.60 7.45
N SER A 37 8.62 10.05 6.51
CA SER A 37 8.27 9.98 5.09
C SER A 37 8.53 8.60 4.52
N LEU A 38 7.54 8.05 3.82
CA LEU A 38 7.63 6.76 3.15
C LEU A 38 7.11 6.87 1.71
N THR A 39 7.94 6.44 0.76
CA THR A 39 7.53 6.24 -0.63
C THR A 39 7.69 4.76 -0.98
N LEU A 40 6.63 4.15 -1.50
CA LEU A 40 6.63 2.79 -2.02
C LEU A 40 6.27 2.82 -3.50
N GLU A 41 7.05 2.15 -4.34
CA GLU A 41 6.80 2.04 -5.78
C GLU A 41 6.75 0.59 -6.24
N SER A 42 5.70 0.25 -6.98
CA SER A 42 5.44 -1.09 -7.53
C SER A 42 5.25 -2.16 -6.46
N PHE A 43 4.55 -1.83 -5.38
CA PHE A 43 4.19 -2.78 -4.32
C PHE A 43 2.78 -3.36 -4.51
N VAL A 44 2.65 -4.66 -4.28
CA VAL A 44 1.39 -5.39 -4.20
C VAL A 44 1.04 -5.58 -2.72
N LEU A 45 -0.01 -4.90 -2.29
CA LEU A 45 -0.53 -4.93 -0.93
C LEU A 45 -1.42 -6.16 -0.77
N GLU A 46 -0.98 -7.08 0.07
CA GLU A 46 -1.70 -8.31 0.41
C GLU A 46 -1.77 -8.45 1.93
N PRO A 47 -2.89 -8.92 2.49
CA PRO A 47 -2.93 -9.37 3.88
C PRO A 47 -1.95 -10.51 4.10
N MET A 48 -0.85 -10.22 4.79
CA MET A 48 0.20 -11.19 5.08
C MET A 48 0.41 -11.31 6.60
N LYS A 49 1.36 -12.16 6.99
CA LYS A 49 1.87 -12.17 8.36
C LYS A 49 2.42 -10.78 8.72
N PRO A 50 2.40 -10.36 10.00
CA PRO A 50 2.86 -9.03 10.42
C PRO A 50 4.23 -8.61 9.90
N ASP A 51 5.17 -9.57 9.78
CA ASP A 51 6.53 -9.33 9.30
C ASP A 51 6.65 -9.04 7.79
N SER A 52 5.58 -9.21 7.02
CA SER A 52 5.56 -9.04 5.54
C SER A 52 4.39 -8.21 5.04
N ASP A 53 3.40 -7.90 5.88
CA ASP A 53 2.27 -7.07 5.52
C ASP A 53 2.69 -5.59 5.48
N VAL A 54 2.73 -5.03 4.27
CA VAL A 54 3.11 -3.63 4.01
C VAL A 54 2.21 -2.64 4.76
N VAL A 55 0.91 -2.91 4.85
CA VAL A 55 -0.04 -2.04 5.55
C VAL A 55 0.25 -2.06 7.04
N LEU A 56 0.53 -3.22 7.62
CA LEU A 56 0.91 -3.32 9.03
C LEU A 56 2.26 -2.66 9.32
N PHE A 57 3.23 -2.77 8.40
CA PHE A 57 4.49 -2.04 8.49
C PHE A 57 4.29 -0.52 8.52
N ILE A 58 3.41 0.02 7.66
CA ILE A 58 3.06 1.45 7.66
C ILE A 58 2.43 1.85 9.00
N LEU A 59 1.44 1.08 9.47
CA LEU A 59 0.72 1.34 10.71
C LEU A 59 1.61 1.24 11.96
N ALA A 60 2.68 0.45 11.92
CA ALA A 60 3.66 0.39 13.00
C ALA A 60 4.36 1.75 13.23
N HIS A 61 4.39 2.63 12.22
CA HIS A 61 5.00 3.96 12.28
C HIS A 61 3.97 5.09 12.47
N LYS A 62 2.75 4.77 12.92
CA LYS A 62 1.63 5.73 13.05
C LYS A 62 1.92 6.99 13.85
N ALA A 63 2.84 6.93 14.79
CA ALA A 63 3.20 8.04 15.67
C ALA A 63 4.17 9.05 15.02
N THR A 64 4.84 8.67 13.92
CA THR A 64 5.91 9.48 13.31
C THR A 64 5.65 9.80 11.85
N LEU A 65 4.91 8.94 11.15
CA LEU A 65 4.77 8.99 9.72
C LEU A 65 3.80 10.10 9.29
N ALA A 66 4.35 11.12 8.65
CA ALA A 66 3.67 12.35 8.25
C ALA A 66 3.42 12.43 6.73
N HIS A 67 4.18 11.68 5.94
CA HIS A 67 4.06 11.63 4.48
C HIS A 67 4.07 10.18 3.99
N ILE A 68 3.05 9.81 3.21
CA ILE A 68 2.97 8.56 2.47
C ILE A 68 2.81 8.88 1.00
N GLU A 69 3.59 8.18 0.17
CA GLU A 69 3.40 8.15 -1.26
C GLU A 69 3.41 6.69 -1.76
N LEU A 70 2.31 6.29 -2.39
CA LEU A 70 2.16 4.99 -3.03
C LEU A 70 2.14 5.19 -4.54
N ARG A 71 3.15 4.67 -5.23
CA ARG A 71 3.32 4.77 -6.69
C ARG A 71 3.14 3.40 -7.31
N GLU A 72 2.30 3.28 -8.33
CA GLU A 72 2.09 2.03 -9.06
C GLU A 72 1.81 0.83 -8.13
N CYS A 73 1.21 1.10 -6.97
CA CYS A 73 0.86 0.08 -6.00
C CYS A 73 -0.49 -0.54 -6.37
N SER A 74 -0.73 -1.79 -5.95
CA SER A 74 -1.99 -2.49 -6.23
C SER A 74 -2.42 -3.38 -5.08
N ILE A 75 -3.70 -3.76 -5.03
CA ILE A 75 -4.19 -4.78 -4.10
C ILE A 75 -4.10 -6.16 -4.74
N SER A 76 -3.62 -7.15 -3.96
CA SER A 76 -3.58 -8.54 -4.41
C SER A 76 -4.93 -9.24 -4.29
N GLY A 77 -5.28 -9.97 -5.34
CA GLY A 77 -6.33 -10.99 -5.38
C GLY A 77 -5.80 -12.41 -5.12
N GLY A 78 -4.50 -12.55 -4.86
CA GLY A 78 -3.81 -13.85 -4.83
C GLY A 78 -3.99 -14.63 -6.13
N THR A 79 -3.89 -15.95 -6.06
CA THR A 79 -4.14 -16.86 -7.20
C THR A 79 -5.63 -17.08 -7.46
N ALA A 80 -6.49 -16.76 -6.51
CA ALA A 80 -7.93 -17.02 -6.56
C ALA A 80 -8.76 -15.83 -7.08
N SER A 81 -8.13 -14.68 -7.37
CA SER A 81 -8.81 -13.43 -7.70
C SER A 81 -9.81 -12.97 -6.62
N VAL A 82 -9.45 -13.21 -5.35
CA VAL A 82 -10.23 -12.80 -4.18
C VAL A 82 -9.47 -11.70 -3.48
N PHE A 83 -10.11 -10.56 -3.28
CA PHE A 83 -9.49 -9.34 -2.74
C PHE A 83 -9.92 -9.13 -1.28
N PRO A 84 -9.28 -9.78 -0.29
CA PRO A 84 -9.69 -9.73 1.11
C PRO A 84 -9.52 -8.35 1.78
N ARG A 85 -8.67 -7.49 1.21
CA ARG A 85 -8.42 -6.13 1.69
C ARG A 85 -8.37 -5.17 0.50
N PRO A 86 -9.52 -4.81 -0.08
CA PRO A 86 -9.60 -3.82 -1.15
C PRO A 86 -9.12 -2.44 -0.68
N TRP A 87 -8.98 -1.50 -1.61
CA TRP A 87 -8.41 -0.19 -1.33
C TRP A 87 -9.17 0.57 -0.24
N HIS A 88 -10.50 0.53 -0.23
CA HIS A 88 -11.28 1.20 0.82
C HIS A 88 -10.92 0.73 2.23
N ALA A 89 -10.61 -0.56 2.39
CA ALA A 89 -10.21 -1.11 3.68
C ALA A 89 -8.80 -0.62 4.08
N VAL A 90 -7.88 -0.47 3.12
CA VAL A 90 -6.55 0.11 3.35
C VAL A 90 -6.68 1.59 3.74
N PHE A 91 -7.48 2.38 3.03
CA PHE A 91 -7.69 3.79 3.32
C PHE A 91 -8.32 4.01 4.69
N ALA A 92 -9.34 3.22 5.05
CA ALA A 92 -9.97 3.29 6.36
C ALA A 92 -8.97 3.00 7.50
N LEU A 93 -8.06 2.04 7.31
CA LEU A 93 -6.99 1.77 8.27
C LEU A 93 -6.02 2.95 8.41
N PHE A 94 -5.67 3.61 7.30
CA PHE A 94 -4.80 4.79 7.33
C PHE A 94 -5.48 5.98 7.99
N GLU A 95 -6.74 6.23 7.67
CA GLU A 95 -7.55 7.31 8.25
C GLU A 95 -7.61 7.18 9.78
N ALA A 96 -7.98 6.00 10.27
CA ALA A 96 -8.12 5.71 11.70
C ALA A 96 -6.76 5.58 12.42
N GLY A 97 -5.75 5.04 11.74
CA GLY A 97 -4.50 4.63 12.36
C GLY A 97 -3.43 5.71 12.38
N LEU A 98 -3.33 6.55 11.34
CA LEU A 98 -2.18 7.42 11.10
C LEU A 98 -2.46 8.88 11.48
N GLY A 99 -2.63 9.18 12.77
CA GLY A 99 -2.97 10.55 13.24
C GLY A 99 -1.94 11.65 12.88
N CYS A 100 -0.69 11.27 12.62
CA CYS A 100 0.36 12.19 12.19
C CYS A 100 0.43 12.43 10.68
N LEU A 101 -0.33 11.69 9.87
CA LEU A 101 -0.31 11.83 8.41
C LEU A 101 -0.82 13.21 7.98
N ARG A 102 0.00 13.95 7.23
CA ARG A 102 -0.22 15.28 6.68
C ARG A 102 -0.19 15.32 5.15
N THR A 103 0.35 14.28 4.54
CA THR A 103 0.38 14.17 3.09
C THR A 103 0.19 12.71 2.70
N PHE A 104 -0.79 12.47 1.84
CA PHE A 104 -1.03 11.18 1.23
C PHE A 104 -1.10 11.36 -0.27
N VAL A 105 -0.29 10.59 -1.00
CA VAL A 105 -0.25 10.61 -2.45
C VAL A 105 -0.44 9.19 -2.96
N LEU A 106 -1.44 8.99 -3.82
CA LEU A 106 -1.66 7.75 -4.55
C LEU A 106 -1.48 8.04 -6.04
N ASN A 107 -0.34 7.60 -6.59
CA ASN A 107 -0.02 7.71 -8.00
C ASN A 107 -0.31 6.38 -8.68
N GLU A 108 -1.54 6.25 -9.16
CA GLU A 108 -1.95 5.17 -10.05
C GLU A 108 -1.20 5.29 -11.40
N PRO A 109 -0.81 4.17 -12.03
CA PRO A 109 -0.25 4.25 -13.38
C PRO A 109 -1.29 4.88 -14.32
N THR A 110 -0.86 5.81 -15.18
CA THR A 110 -1.67 6.57 -16.16
C THR A 110 -2.51 5.74 -17.15
N LYS A 111 -2.50 4.40 -17.03
CA LYS A 111 -3.25 3.46 -17.88
C LYS A 111 -4.32 2.71 -17.08
N THR A 112 -5.01 3.38 -16.18
CA THR A 112 -6.32 2.92 -15.71
C THR A 112 -7.25 2.81 -16.93
N ARG A 113 -7.46 1.58 -17.41
CA ARG A 113 -8.42 1.32 -18.50
C ARG A 113 -9.80 1.75 -18.00
N LYS A 114 -10.68 2.16 -18.92
CA LYS A 114 -11.99 2.85 -18.79
C LYS A 114 -12.91 2.52 -17.59
N TYR A 115 -12.66 1.46 -16.83
CA TYR A 115 -13.50 0.91 -15.77
C TYR A 115 -12.79 0.66 -14.42
N GLN A 116 -11.47 0.79 -14.33
CA GLN A 116 -10.75 0.58 -13.07
C GLN A 116 -10.06 1.85 -12.65
N GLN A 117 -10.62 2.48 -11.62
CA GLN A 117 -10.07 3.69 -11.03
C GLN A 117 -8.88 3.39 -10.10
N PHE A 118 -8.79 2.13 -9.65
CA PHE A 118 -7.76 1.65 -8.74
C PHE A 118 -7.08 0.39 -9.28
N SER A 119 -5.81 0.22 -8.96
CA SER A 119 -5.00 -0.90 -9.44
C SER A 119 -5.19 -2.15 -8.58
N TYR A 120 -5.54 -3.25 -9.25
CA TYR A 120 -5.73 -4.58 -8.68
C TYR A 120 -4.90 -5.61 -9.46
N THR A 121 -4.33 -6.59 -8.77
CA THR A 121 -3.48 -7.62 -9.38
C THR A 121 -3.87 -9.02 -8.91
N VAL A 122 -3.60 -10.02 -9.75
CA VAL A 122 -3.65 -11.45 -9.40
C VAL A 122 -2.27 -12.05 -9.52
N LEU A 123 -2.00 -13.08 -8.75
CA LEU A 123 -0.75 -13.82 -8.82
C LEU A 123 -0.93 -15.01 -9.78
N ASP A 124 -0.30 -14.92 -10.95
CA ASP A 124 -0.20 -16.03 -11.90
C ASP A 124 1.07 -16.86 -11.59
N PRO A 125 0.98 -18.20 -11.47
CA PRO A 125 2.15 -19.03 -11.15
C PRO A 125 3.27 -19.03 -12.19
N GLY A 126 2.98 -18.72 -13.46
CA GLY A 126 3.95 -18.69 -14.55
C GLY A 126 4.47 -17.28 -14.87
N TRP A 127 3.66 -16.25 -14.63
CA TRP A 127 3.95 -14.87 -15.02
C TRP A 127 4.17 -13.91 -13.84
N GLY A 128 3.89 -14.34 -12.61
CA GLY A 128 3.95 -13.49 -11.43
C GLY A 128 2.72 -12.58 -11.32
N TYR A 129 2.90 -11.36 -10.80
CA TYR A 129 1.79 -10.43 -10.64
C TYR A 129 1.31 -9.89 -11.98
N MET A 130 0.04 -10.14 -12.28
CA MET A 130 -0.65 -9.71 -13.49
C MET A 130 -1.77 -8.73 -13.12
N PRO A 131 -2.00 -7.66 -13.90
CA PRO A 131 -3.15 -6.79 -13.66
C PRO A 131 -4.47 -7.56 -13.77
N PHE A 132 -5.36 -7.36 -12.80
CA PHE A 132 -6.71 -7.91 -12.84
C PHE A 132 -7.64 -6.93 -13.54
N TYR A 133 -8.36 -7.36 -14.58
CA TYR A 133 -9.23 -6.48 -15.37
C TYR A 133 -10.72 -6.72 -15.15
N GLY A 134 -11.09 -7.61 -14.23
CA GLY A 134 -12.49 -7.91 -13.93
C GLY A 134 -13.13 -6.91 -12.97
N GLU A 135 -14.42 -7.12 -12.71
CA GLU A 135 -15.10 -6.48 -11.58
C GLU A 135 -14.51 -7.00 -10.27
N VAL A 136 -14.18 -6.08 -9.38
CA VAL A 136 -13.69 -6.40 -8.04
C VAL A 136 -14.86 -6.28 -7.08
N THR A 137 -15.39 -7.42 -6.64
CA THR A 137 -16.42 -7.46 -5.60
C THR A 137 -15.90 -6.79 -4.33
N GLY A 138 -16.63 -5.82 -3.78
CA GLY A 138 -16.22 -5.08 -2.60
C GLY A 138 -15.40 -3.82 -2.88
N ALA A 139 -15.10 -3.47 -4.13
CA ALA A 139 -14.38 -2.24 -4.47
C ALA A 139 -15.28 -1.00 -4.59
N GLU A 140 -16.58 -1.11 -4.33
CA GLU A 140 -17.57 -0.05 -4.55
C GLU A 140 -17.29 1.19 -3.67
N GLY A 141 -16.64 1.00 -2.52
CA GLY A 141 -16.29 2.06 -1.58
C GLY A 141 -14.92 2.72 -1.79
N ASP A 142 -14.10 2.26 -2.74
CA ASP A 142 -12.69 2.65 -2.82
C ASP A 142 -12.50 4.16 -3.04
N ARG A 143 -13.30 4.74 -3.95
CA ARG A 143 -13.26 6.17 -4.23
C ARG A 143 -13.68 6.99 -3.01
N ALA A 144 -14.83 6.67 -2.44
CA ALA A 144 -15.36 7.39 -1.29
C ALA A 144 -14.39 7.33 -0.08
N ALA A 145 -13.74 6.18 0.13
CA ALA A 145 -12.76 6.02 1.20
C ALA A 145 -11.45 6.78 0.92
N LEU A 146 -11.00 6.87 -0.34
CA LEU A 146 -9.86 7.72 -0.69
C LEU A 146 -10.20 9.19 -0.43
N ASP A 147 -11.36 9.65 -0.89
CA ASP A 147 -11.78 11.05 -0.72
C ASP A 147 -11.93 11.40 0.78
N SER A 148 -12.44 10.48 1.59
CA SER A 148 -12.49 10.61 3.06
C SER A 148 -11.10 10.74 3.67
N LEU A 149 -10.17 9.84 3.32
CA LEU A 149 -8.79 9.90 3.80
C LEU A 149 -8.13 11.23 3.42
N LEU A 150 -8.29 11.70 2.18
CA LEU A 150 -7.72 12.96 1.73
C LEU A 150 -8.29 14.15 2.50
N ALA A 151 -9.60 14.19 2.74
CA ALA A 151 -10.23 15.25 3.54
C ALA A 151 -9.70 15.26 4.99
N VAL A 152 -9.52 14.09 5.60
CA VAL A 152 -8.93 13.96 6.95
C VAL A 152 -7.47 14.41 6.96
N VAL A 153 -6.69 14.10 5.92
CA VAL A 153 -5.29 14.52 5.80
C VAL A 153 -5.17 16.02 5.59
N GLU A 154 -6.05 16.63 4.79
CA GLU A 154 -6.07 18.08 4.53
C GLU A 154 -6.44 18.89 5.78
N ALA A 155 -7.28 18.35 6.66
CA ALA A 155 -7.72 19.02 7.89
C ALA A 155 -6.69 19.03 9.04
N ARG A 156 -5.49 18.46 8.85
CA ARG A 156 -4.49 18.19 9.92
C ARG A 156 -3.24 19.06 9.84
#